data_AF-A0A931ZZ06-F1
#
_entry.id   AF-A0A931ZZ06-F1
#
_cell.length_a   1.000
_cell.length_b   1.000
_cell.length_c   1.000
_cell.angle_alpha   90.00
_cell.angle_beta   90.00
_cell.angle_gamma   90.00
#
_symmetry.space_group_name_H-M   'P 1'
#
loop_
_entity.id
_entity.type
_entity.pdbx_description
1 polymer ?
#
loop_
_entity_poly.entity_id
_entity_poly.type
_entity_poly.pdbx_seq_one_letter_code
_entity_poly.pdbx_strand_id
1 'polypeptide(L)'
;MRLLLISSAKLIKKAGLLIKEYSLILVGFLIGFAPFLAFEATHSFPNTKTVANFALGGTGETGFTGGKFIEIIMNASFRLFGRLVTRFPPPEQVDVSIHLNITLWYWLTIFLAISSIALIIWQFSQALQKKQNYSFGLLLLITWFLTGVFLFGFYKKPIYDYYFGFMYPLPFLLIGNLISTVGASKQKLAGLVAVTGFVALFLFNLDGMPFKYSPNSQLTQVRKISEFVLEKTEGRPFNFALITLGNSDHGYRYFFDLAGNHPITIENEMNDPGRKTVTDQLLVICEDSGCQPLGHPLWEVAGFGRAEIVGEWQVSVVKVYKLTHYKK
;
A
#
# COMPACT_ATOMS: atom_id res chain seq x y z
N MET A 1 36.51 -8.81 51.11
CA MET A 1 37.15 -7.80 50.24
C MET A 1 37.60 -8.36 48.87
N ARG A 2 38.34 -9.50 48.78
CA ARG A 2 38.73 -10.11 47.49
C ARG A 2 37.57 -10.50 46.55
N LEU A 3 36.43 -10.99 47.07
CA LEU A 3 35.26 -11.35 46.25
C LEU A 3 34.56 -10.15 45.57
N LEU A 4 34.58 -8.97 46.19
CA LEU A 4 34.01 -7.74 45.63
C LEU A 4 34.88 -7.17 44.49
N LEU A 5 36.21 -7.29 44.59
CA LEU A 5 37.16 -6.85 43.56
C LEU A 5 37.17 -7.76 42.32
N ILE A 6 36.91 -9.06 42.48
CA ILE A 6 36.80 -10.01 41.34
C ILE A 6 35.48 -9.78 40.58
N SER A 7 34.41 -9.41 41.30
CA SER A 7 33.13 -9.01 40.72
C SER A 7 33.26 -7.72 39.88
N SER A 8 33.95 -6.70 40.41
CA SER A 8 34.14 -5.42 39.70
C SER A 8 35.02 -5.57 38.44
N ALA A 9 36.09 -6.37 38.49
CA ALA A 9 36.95 -6.63 37.33
C ALA A 9 36.20 -7.35 36.18
N LYS A 10 35.34 -8.33 36.51
CA LYS A 10 34.48 -9.00 35.51
C LYS A 10 33.44 -8.04 34.93
N LEU A 11 32.87 -7.15 35.75
CA LEU A 11 31.92 -6.13 35.30
C LEU A 11 32.57 -5.12 34.34
N ILE A 12 33.77 -4.63 34.68
CA ILE A 12 34.55 -3.72 33.84
C ILE A 12 34.90 -4.37 32.50
N LYS A 13 35.34 -5.63 32.51
CA LYS A 13 35.62 -6.38 31.27
C LYS A 13 34.38 -6.56 30.39
N LYS A 14 33.23 -6.86 31.02
CA LYS A 14 31.95 -7.00 30.30
C LYS A 14 31.46 -5.67 29.74
N ALA A 15 31.58 -4.58 30.49
CA ALA A 15 31.27 -3.24 30.02
C ALA A 15 32.17 -2.82 28.85
N GLY A 16 33.48 -3.07 28.93
CA GLY A 16 34.41 -2.80 27.85
C GLY A 16 34.09 -3.60 26.57
N LEU A 17 33.67 -4.85 26.70
CA LEU A 17 33.22 -5.66 25.57
C LEU A 17 31.93 -5.10 24.94
N LEU A 18 30.93 -4.76 25.76
CA LEU A 18 29.69 -4.15 25.28
C LEU A 18 29.95 -2.81 24.56
N ILE A 19 30.77 -1.94 25.15
CA ILE A 19 31.15 -0.67 24.52
C ILE A 19 31.78 -0.94 23.16
N LYS A 20 32.72 -1.88 23.07
CA LYS A 20 33.35 -2.25 21.80
C LYS A 20 32.33 -2.73 20.76
N GLU A 21 31.42 -3.62 21.14
CA GLU A 21 30.39 -4.16 20.26
C GLU A 21 29.44 -3.05 19.77
N TYR A 22 28.91 -2.22 20.66
CA TYR A 22 28.03 -1.11 20.29
C TYR A 22 28.76 -0.03 19.49
N SER A 23 30.04 0.24 19.77
CA SER A 23 30.85 1.15 18.96
C SER A 23 31.03 0.63 17.54
N LEU A 24 31.28 -0.67 17.37
CA LEU A 24 31.36 -1.27 16.03
C LEU A 24 30.03 -1.21 15.28
N ILE A 25 28.91 -1.45 15.97
CA ILE A 25 27.57 -1.30 15.40
C ILE A 25 27.33 0.15 14.97
N LEU A 26 27.66 1.12 15.83
CA LEU A 26 27.50 2.55 15.54
C LEU A 26 28.38 2.98 14.37
N VAL A 27 29.64 2.54 14.32
CA VAL A 27 30.54 2.84 13.20
C VAL A 27 30.00 2.22 11.91
N GLY A 28 29.56 0.96 11.95
CA GLY A 28 28.94 0.32 10.79
C GLY A 28 27.68 1.05 10.32
N PHE A 29 26.83 1.49 11.25
CA PHE A 29 25.66 2.32 10.96
C PHE A 29 26.07 3.64 10.32
N LEU A 30 27.02 4.38 10.91
CA LEU A 30 27.49 5.67 10.40
C LEU A 30 28.12 5.53 9.01
N ILE A 31 28.93 4.50 8.76
CA ILE A 31 29.50 4.24 7.43
C ILE A 31 28.40 3.91 6.42
N GLY A 32 27.45 3.04 6.79
CA GLY A 32 26.33 2.66 5.91
C GLY A 32 25.39 3.83 5.61
N PHE A 33 25.15 4.70 6.59
CA PHE A 33 24.32 5.90 6.45
C PHE A 33 25.10 7.14 5.97
N ALA A 34 26.43 7.10 5.90
CA ALA A 34 27.24 8.27 5.58
C ALA A 34 26.84 8.93 4.26
N PRO A 35 26.58 8.21 3.15
CA PRO A 35 26.12 8.84 1.91
C PRO A 35 24.80 9.60 2.09
N PHE A 36 23.84 9.02 2.82
CA PHE A 36 22.56 9.66 3.11
C PHE A 36 22.71 10.87 4.03
N LEU A 37 23.50 10.75 5.10
CA LEU A 37 23.75 11.84 6.05
C LEU A 37 24.53 12.98 5.39
N ALA A 38 25.48 12.68 4.50
CA ALA A 38 26.20 13.66 3.72
C ALA A 38 25.25 14.39 2.75
N PHE A 39 24.37 13.66 2.06
CA PHE A 39 23.32 14.25 1.22
C PHE A 39 22.43 15.20 2.05
N GLU A 40 21.91 14.73 3.18
CA GLU A 40 21.08 15.55 4.07
C GLU A 40 21.82 16.82 4.53
N ALA A 41 23.06 16.71 5.03
CA ALA A 41 23.83 17.86 5.51
C ALA A 41 24.10 18.90 4.41
N THR A 42 24.40 18.44 3.19
CA THR A 42 24.69 19.31 2.04
C THR A 42 23.47 19.99 1.45
N HIS A 43 22.28 19.41 1.65
CA HIS A 43 21.02 19.94 1.10
C HIS A 43 20.09 20.53 2.18
N SER A 44 20.63 20.86 3.36
CA SER A 44 19.86 21.41 4.48
C SER A 44 18.73 20.50 5.00
N PHE A 45 18.99 19.20 5.01
CA PHE A 45 18.16 18.13 5.58
C PHE A 45 16.73 18.05 5.00
N PRO A 46 16.57 17.96 3.67
CA PRO A 46 15.25 18.03 3.05
C PRO A 46 14.36 16.84 3.43
N ASN A 47 14.92 15.63 3.54
CA ASN A 47 14.13 14.47 3.94
C ASN A 47 13.82 14.50 5.43
N THR A 48 14.79 14.83 6.28
CA THR A 48 14.56 14.93 7.73
C THR A 48 13.52 16.00 8.04
N LYS A 49 13.59 17.18 7.39
CA LYS A 49 12.56 18.22 7.52
C LYS A 49 11.20 17.72 7.03
N THR A 50 11.14 17.02 5.90
CA THR A 50 9.89 16.43 5.40
C THR A 50 9.31 15.42 6.38
N VAL A 51 10.13 14.51 6.94
CA VAL A 51 9.68 13.53 7.94
C VAL A 51 9.26 14.22 9.24
N ALA A 52 10.01 15.21 9.71
CA ALA A 52 9.68 15.99 10.90
C ALA A 52 8.38 16.78 10.70
N ASN A 53 8.19 17.42 9.55
CA ASN A 53 6.96 18.11 9.20
C ASN A 53 5.79 17.13 9.02
N PHE A 54 6.03 15.96 8.45
CA PHE A 54 5.03 14.91 8.33
C PHE A 54 4.60 14.40 9.71
N ALA A 55 5.54 14.18 10.65
CA ALA A 55 5.28 13.62 11.98
C ALA A 55 4.80 14.67 13.01
N LEU A 56 5.28 15.91 12.94
CA LEU A 56 5.08 16.97 13.93
C LEU A 56 4.26 18.16 13.39
N GLY A 57 4.27 18.39 12.07
CA GLY A 57 3.81 19.63 11.44
C GLY A 57 2.30 19.82 11.36
N GLY A 58 1.50 18.94 11.97
CA GLY A 58 0.05 19.15 12.12
C GLY A 58 -0.75 19.24 10.81
N THR A 59 -0.16 18.89 9.67
CA THR A 59 -0.70 19.05 8.30
C THR A 59 -1.94 18.19 7.99
N GLY A 60 -2.56 17.59 9.01
CA GLY A 60 -3.74 16.74 8.88
C GLY A 60 -3.46 15.31 8.40
N GLU A 61 -2.21 14.97 8.04
CA GLU A 61 -1.87 13.66 7.47
C GLU A 61 -1.38 12.63 8.49
N THR A 62 -0.75 13.08 9.59
CA THR A 62 -0.42 12.22 10.73
C THR A 62 -0.78 12.87 12.07
N GLY A 63 -0.83 12.05 13.12
CA GLY A 63 -1.03 12.48 14.50
C GLY A 63 -2.09 11.66 15.22
N PHE A 64 -2.17 11.82 16.54
CA PHE A 64 -3.12 11.09 17.36
C PHE A 64 -4.55 11.59 17.16
N THR A 65 -5.45 10.71 16.70
CA THR A 65 -6.87 11.02 16.42
C THR A 65 -7.83 10.42 17.44
N GLY A 66 -7.39 10.11 18.66
CA GLY A 66 -8.25 9.53 19.69
C GLY A 66 -8.85 8.19 19.24
N GLY A 67 -10.18 8.08 19.19
CA GLY A 67 -10.90 6.83 18.85
C GLY A 67 -10.49 6.19 17.51
N LYS A 68 -10.15 7.00 16.50
CA LYS A 68 -9.68 6.49 15.20
C LYS A 68 -8.32 5.78 15.30
N PHE A 69 -7.48 6.11 16.28
CA PHE A 69 -6.16 5.50 16.46
C PHE A 69 -6.28 3.98 16.68
N ILE A 70 -7.15 3.58 17.60
CA ILE A 70 -7.39 2.17 17.92
C ILE A 70 -8.07 1.45 16.76
N GLU A 71 -9.04 2.10 16.11
CA GLU A 71 -9.69 1.57 14.91
C GLU A 71 -8.67 1.27 13.80
N ILE A 72 -7.75 2.20 13.54
CA ILE A 72 -6.67 2.02 12.56
C ILE A 72 -5.75 0.87 12.95
N ILE A 73 -5.33 0.77 14.21
CA ILE A 73 -4.50 -0.35 14.69
C ILE A 73 -5.22 -1.68 14.51
N MET A 74 -6.51 -1.75 14.86
CA MET A 74 -7.31 -2.97 14.70
C MET A 74 -7.49 -3.32 13.23
N ASN A 75 -7.72 -2.34 12.36
CA ASN A 75 -7.82 -2.53 10.93
C ASN A 75 -6.50 -3.02 10.33
N ALA A 76 -5.37 -2.39 10.69
CA ALA A 76 -4.03 -2.79 10.28
C ALA A 76 -3.70 -4.22 10.73
N SER A 77 -4.00 -4.52 12.00
CA SER A 77 -3.82 -5.86 12.58
C SER A 77 -4.66 -6.88 11.81
N PHE A 78 -5.94 -6.60 11.56
CA PHE A 78 -6.81 -7.50 10.80
C PHE A 78 -6.27 -7.70 9.38
N ARG A 79 -5.89 -6.65 8.66
CA ARG A 79 -5.37 -6.75 7.29
C ARG A 79 -4.13 -7.63 7.18
N LEU A 80 -3.23 -7.58 8.15
CA LEU A 80 -2.02 -8.42 8.16
C LEU A 80 -2.36 -9.92 8.10
N PHE A 81 -3.37 -10.38 8.85
CA PHE A 81 -3.78 -11.79 8.84
C PHE A 81 -4.82 -12.08 7.75
N GLY A 82 -5.76 -11.16 7.57
CA GLY A 82 -6.83 -11.18 6.58
C GLY A 82 -6.27 -11.30 5.18
N ARG A 83 -5.50 -10.31 4.73
CA ARG A 83 -5.01 -10.24 3.35
C ARG A 83 -3.96 -11.30 3.04
N LEU A 84 -3.01 -11.51 3.95
CA LEU A 84 -1.80 -12.27 3.64
C LEU A 84 -1.94 -13.77 3.90
N VAL A 85 -2.73 -14.16 4.90
CA VAL A 85 -2.83 -15.58 5.31
C VAL A 85 -4.16 -16.15 4.89
N THR A 86 -5.24 -15.42 5.17
CA THR A 86 -6.59 -15.95 4.94
C THR A 86 -7.20 -15.42 3.66
N ARG A 87 -6.50 -14.63 2.83
CA ARG A 87 -6.98 -14.01 1.57
C ARG A 87 -8.34 -13.31 1.70
N PHE A 88 -8.66 -12.77 2.88
CA PHE A 88 -9.92 -12.09 3.12
C PHE A 88 -10.09 -10.94 2.11
N PRO A 89 -11.24 -10.81 1.43
CA PRO A 89 -11.46 -9.80 0.39
C PRO A 89 -11.61 -8.38 0.97
N PRO A 90 -11.23 -7.35 0.21
CA PRO A 90 -11.32 -5.98 0.66
C PRO A 90 -12.76 -5.47 0.72
N PRO A 91 -13.06 -4.51 1.61
CA PRO A 91 -14.45 -4.04 1.84
C PRO A 91 -15.09 -3.46 0.59
N GLU A 92 -14.29 -3.01 -0.38
CA GLU A 92 -14.75 -2.55 -1.69
C GLU A 92 -15.30 -3.70 -2.56
N GLN A 93 -14.99 -4.96 -2.24
CA GLN A 93 -15.43 -6.15 -2.98
C GLN A 93 -16.57 -6.91 -2.29
N VAL A 94 -16.68 -6.84 -0.96
CA VAL A 94 -17.70 -7.58 -0.20
C VAL A 94 -18.22 -6.79 0.99
N ASP A 95 -19.51 -6.94 1.25
CA ASP A 95 -20.14 -6.51 2.49
C ASP A 95 -20.20 -7.69 3.48
N VAL A 96 -19.54 -7.55 4.63
CA VAL A 96 -19.45 -8.57 5.68
C VAL A 96 -20.79 -8.82 6.37
N SER A 97 -21.70 -7.84 6.33
CA SER A 97 -23.00 -7.90 7.02
C SER A 97 -24.06 -8.72 6.27
N ILE A 98 -23.87 -8.91 4.96
CA ILE A 98 -24.88 -9.52 4.09
C ILE A 98 -24.66 -11.03 3.93
N HIS A 99 -23.41 -11.48 3.91
CA HIS A 99 -23.05 -12.84 3.52
C HIS A 99 -22.50 -13.65 4.69
N LEU A 100 -23.28 -14.64 5.18
CA LEU A 100 -22.92 -15.47 6.34
C LEU A 100 -21.54 -16.15 6.20
N ASN A 101 -21.20 -16.63 5.01
CA ASN A 101 -19.88 -17.23 4.74
C ASN A 101 -18.74 -16.22 4.90
N ILE A 102 -18.92 -14.97 4.46
CA ILE A 102 -17.96 -13.88 4.63
C ILE A 102 -17.84 -13.52 6.12
N THR A 103 -18.96 -13.45 6.84
CA THR A 103 -18.96 -13.21 8.30
C THR A 103 -18.19 -14.31 9.04
N LEU A 104 -18.41 -15.59 8.70
CA LEU A 104 -17.68 -16.71 9.30
C LEU A 104 -16.17 -16.63 9.01
N TRP A 105 -15.79 -16.32 7.78
CA TRP A 105 -14.39 -16.15 7.38
C TRP A 105 -13.72 -14.98 8.12
N TYR A 106 -14.43 -13.86 8.31
CA TYR A 106 -13.96 -12.73 9.09
C TYR A 106 -13.65 -13.14 10.55
N TRP A 107 -14.58 -13.83 11.21
CA TRP A 107 -14.40 -14.29 12.58
C TRP A 107 -13.32 -15.36 12.72
N LEU A 108 -13.20 -16.30 11.76
CA LEU A 108 -12.13 -17.29 11.72
C LEU A 108 -10.75 -16.62 11.59
N THR A 109 -10.65 -15.56 10.80
CA THR A 109 -9.42 -14.76 10.65
C THR A 109 -9.04 -14.12 11.98
N ILE A 110 -9.99 -13.48 12.65
CA ILE A 110 -9.78 -12.87 13.97
C ILE A 110 -9.35 -13.92 14.99
N PHE A 111 -10.05 -15.06 15.03
CA PHE A 111 -9.74 -16.14 15.94
C PHE A 111 -8.31 -16.66 15.73
N LEU A 112 -7.90 -16.84 14.48
CA LEU A 112 -6.54 -17.28 14.13
C LEU A 112 -5.48 -16.26 14.57
N ALA A 113 -5.72 -14.96 14.30
CA ALA A 113 -4.84 -13.88 14.70
C ALA A 113 -4.69 -13.83 16.23
N ILE A 114 -5.80 -13.74 16.97
CA ILE A 114 -5.81 -13.69 18.44
C ILE A 114 -5.14 -14.93 19.03
N SER A 115 -5.44 -16.13 18.53
CA SER A 115 -4.84 -17.37 19.02
C SER A 115 -3.33 -17.39 18.83
N SER A 116 -2.84 -16.92 17.68
CA SER A 116 -1.41 -16.87 17.39
C SER A 116 -0.66 -15.87 18.29
N ILE A 117 -1.27 -14.70 18.54
CA ILE A 117 -0.73 -13.66 19.43
C ILE A 117 -0.79 -14.11 20.89
N ALA A 118 -1.89 -14.69 21.35
CA ALA A 118 -2.01 -15.21 22.70
C ALA A 118 -0.97 -16.30 22.96
N LEU A 119 -0.74 -17.18 22.00
CA LEU A 119 0.27 -18.24 22.10
C LEU A 119 1.68 -17.67 22.23
N ILE A 120 2.08 -16.70 21.40
CA ILE A 120 3.44 -16.13 21.45
C ILE A 120 3.69 -15.41 22.79
N ILE A 121 2.69 -14.70 23.31
CA ILE A 121 2.74 -14.04 24.63
C ILE A 121 2.89 -15.06 25.74
N TRP A 122 2.12 -16.15 25.70
CA TRP A 122 2.22 -17.23 26.68
C TRP A 122 3.60 -17.91 26.62
N GLN A 123 4.09 -18.26 25.43
CA GLN A 123 5.41 -18.86 25.25
C GLN A 123 6.53 -17.92 25.75
N PHE A 124 6.40 -16.62 25.54
CA PHE A 124 7.35 -15.63 26.03
C PHE A 124 7.36 -15.57 27.56
N SER A 125 6.19 -15.52 28.20
CA SER A 125 6.06 -15.56 29.67
C SER A 125 6.72 -16.82 30.25
N GLN A 126 6.48 -17.99 29.66
CA GLN A 126 7.10 -19.24 30.07
C GLN A 126 8.61 -19.25 29.84
N ALA A 127 9.09 -18.67 28.74
CA ALA A 127 10.51 -18.56 28.43
C ALA A 127 11.24 -17.65 29.42
N LEU A 128 10.62 -16.55 29.86
CA LEU A 128 11.16 -15.68 30.90
C LEU A 128 11.26 -16.40 32.25
N GLN A 129 10.18 -17.08 32.68
CA GLN A 129 10.18 -17.83 33.94
C GLN A 129 11.26 -18.93 33.95
N LYS A 130 11.43 -19.63 32.83
CA LYS A 130 12.41 -20.71 32.67
C LYS A 130 13.80 -20.23 32.24
N LYS A 131 14.04 -18.92 32.13
CA LYS A 131 15.30 -18.30 31.67
C LYS A 131 15.85 -18.90 30.37
N GLN A 132 14.96 -19.15 29.42
CA GLN A 132 15.30 -19.77 28.14
C GLN A 132 15.96 -18.77 27.19
N ASN A 133 16.96 -19.24 26.45
CA ASN A 133 17.73 -18.39 25.52
C ASN A 133 16.90 -17.89 24.33
N TYR A 134 15.85 -18.60 23.92
CA TYR A 134 14.98 -18.19 22.81
C TYR A 134 13.97 -17.09 23.17
N SER A 135 13.91 -16.67 24.44
CA SER A 135 13.02 -15.58 24.89
C SER A 135 13.24 -14.28 24.11
N PHE A 136 14.47 -13.99 23.68
CA PHE A 136 14.79 -12.82 22.87
C PHE A 136 14.15 -12.88 21.47
N GLY A 137 14.10 -14.06 20.84
CA GLY A 137 13.44 -14.24 19.55
C GLY A 137 11.93 -14.00 19.65
N LEU A 138 11.29 -14.46 20.73
CA LEU A 138 9.88 -14.21 21.00
C LEU A 138 9.61 -12.73 21.26
N LEU A 139 10.46 -12.08 22.06
CA LEU A 139 10.39 -10.63 22.30
C LEU A 139 10.50 -9.84 20.99
N LEU A 140 11.41 -10.24 20.09
CA LEU A 140 11.55 -9.62 18.79
C LEU A 140 10.25 -9.71 17.98
N LEU A 141 9.60 -10.88 17.92
CA LEU A 141 8.33 -11.04 17.20
C LEU A 141 7.20 -10.20 17.81
N ILE A 142 7.10 -10.16 19.14
CA ILE A 142 6.11 -9.35 19.86
C ILE A 142 6.35 -7.85 19.58
N THR A 143 7.59 -7.38 19.72
CA THR A 143 7.93 -5.98 19.46
C THR A 143 7.72 -5.62 17.99
N TRP A 144 8.10 -6.49 17.05
CA TRP A 144 7.87 -6.27 15.62
C TRP A 144 6.37 -6.14 15.32
N PHE A 145 5.53 -7.02 15.89
CA PHE A 145 4.09 -6.92 15.76
C PHE A 145 3.56 -5.60 16.32
N LEU A 146 3.82 -5.35 17.61
CA LEU A 146 3.27 -4.22 18.33
C LEU A 146 3.74 -2.90 17.73
N THR A 147 5.04 -2.72 17.51
CA THR A 147 5.58 -1.49 16.91
C THR A 147 5.07 -1.31 15.48
N GLY A 148 5.04 -2.37 14.68
CA GLY A 148 4.55 -2.30 13.31
C GLY A 148 3.10 -1.81 13.22
N VAL A 149 2.17 -2.43 13.95
CA VAL A 149 0.75 -2.02 13.93
C VAL A 149 0.52 -0.69 14.64
N PHE A 150 1.24 -0.42 15.74
CA PHE A 150 1.10 0.81 16.52
C PHE A 150 1.44 2.06 15.71
N LEU A 151 2.49 1.99 14.89
CA LEU A 151 2.89 3.11 14.04
C LEU A 151 1.83 3.48 13.01
N PHE A 152 1.06 2.51 12.50
CA PHE A 152 -0.08 2.80 11.61
C PHE A 152 -1.17 3.60 12.32
N GLY A 153 -1.34 3.48 13.63
CA GLY A 153 -2.34 4.24 14.37
C GLY A 153 -2.19 5.76 14.21
N PHE A 154 -0.98 6.26 13.94
CA PHE A 154 -0.73 7.69 13.70
C PHE A 154 -1.01 8.16 12.27
N TYR A 155 -1.30 7.23 11.35
CA TYR A 155 -1.50 7.53 9.93
C TYR A 155 -2.96 7.88 9.64
N LYS A 156 -3.24 9.06 9.08
CA LYS A 156 -4.62 9.55 8.87
C LYS A 156 -5.13 9.36 7.44
N LYS A 157 -4.30 8.90 6.51
CA LYS A 157 -4.63 8.67 5.10
C LYS A 157 -5.05 7.20 4.88
N PRO A 158 -5.64 6.87 3.72
CA PRO A 158 -5.95 5.49 3.38
C PRO A 158 -4.71 4.58 3.45
N ILE A 159 -4.82 3.48 4.19
CA ILE A 159 -3.76 2.47 4.31
C ILE A 159 -3.92 1.46 3.18
N TYR A 160 -2.87 1.31 2.37
CA TYR A 160 -2.82 0.32 1.31
C TYR A 160 -2.02 -0.92 1.73
N ASP A 161 -2.37 -2.07 1.17
CA ASP A 161 -1.83 -3.35 1.62
C ASP A 161 -0.32 -3.50 1.36
N TYR A 162 0.23 -2.75 0.40
CA TYR A 162 1.68 -2.72 0.12
C TYR A 162 2.49 -1.98 1.19
N TYR A 163 1.86 -1.15 2.04
CA TYR A 163 2.54 -0.52 3.18
C TYR A 163 2.99 -1.54 4.23
N PHE A 164 2.34 -2.71 4.29
CA PHE A 164 2.70 -3.77 5.22
C PHE A 164 3.90 -4.63 4.76
N GLY A 165 4.60 -4.27 3.67
CA GLY A 165 5.69 -5.08 3.13
C GLY A 165 6.75 -5.48 4.17
N PHE A 166 7.09 -4.58 5.09
CA PHE A 166 8.03 -4.85 6.19
C PHE A 166 7.46 -5.75 7.30
N MET A 167 6.17 -6.08 7.27
CA MET A 167 5.47 -6.95 8.22
C MET A 167 5.02 -8.27 7.59
N TYR A 168 5.16 -8.45 6.26
CA TYR A 168 4.66 -9.63 5.57
C TYR A 168 5.11 -10.97 6.15
N PRO A 169 6.38 -11.16 6.58
CA PRO A 169 6.80 -12.44 7.15
C PRO A 169 6.10 -12.77 8.48
N LEU A 170 5.71 -11.76 9.23
CA LEU A 170 5.28 -11.88 10.61
C LEU A 170 4.02 -12.74 10.82
N PRO A 171 2.88 -12.51 10.13
CA PRO A 171 1.70 -13.34 10.32
C PRO A 171 1.94 -14.82 9.95
N PHE A 172 2.81 -15.10 8.97
CA PHE A 172 3.19 -16.48 8.64
C PHE A 172 4.02 -17.14 9.75
N LEU A 173 4.95 -16.41 10.37
CA LEU A 173 5.73 -16.91 11.51
C LEU A 173 4.83 -17.19 12.72
N LEU A 174 3.90 -16.28 13.03
CA LEU A 174 2.98 -16.42 14.16
C LEU A 174 2.02 -17.61 13.97
N ILE A 175 1.44 -17.76 12.79
CA ILE A 175 0.51 -18.86 12.48
C ILE A 175 1.25 -20.18 12.30
N GLY A 176 2.44 -20.17 11.69
CA GLY A 176 3.30 -21.35 11.61
C GLY A 176 3.67 -21.87 12.99
N ASN A 177 4.01 -20.97 13.94
CA ASN A 177 4.24 -21.34 15.34
C ASN A 177 2.99 -21.93 16.00
N LEU A 178 1.81 -21.35 15.75
CA LEU A 178 0.54 -21.87 16.26
C LEU A 178 0.25 -23.27 15.74
N ILE A 179 0.29 -23.46 14.41
CA ILE A 179 0.04 -24.76 13.77
C ILE A 179 1.04 -25.80 14.25
N SER A 180 2.33 -25.45 14.34
CA SER A 180 3.38 -26.35 14.83
C SER A 180 3.16 -26.76 16.28
N THR A 181 2.83 -25.80 17.16
CA THR A 181 2.60 -26.05 18.58
C THR A 181 1.37 -26.93 18.81
N VAL A 182 0.26 -26.64 18.12
CA VAL A 182 -0.98 -27.45 18.19
C VAL A 182 -0.73 -28.83 17.58
N GLY A 183 0.00 -28.89 16.47
CA GLY A 183 0.38 -30.12 15.76
C GLY A 183 1.24 -31.06 16.60
N ALA A 184 2.16 -30.52 17.39
CA ALA A 184 3.03 -31.27 18.30
C ALA A 184 2.35 -31.67 19.62
N SER A 185 1.08 -31.32 19.82
CA SER A 185 0.32 -31.73 21.01
C SER A 185 0.19 -33.25 21.09
N LYS A 186 0.22 -33.79 22.31
CA LYS A 186 -0.05 -35.23 22.55
C LYS A 186 -1.48 -35.64 22.17
N GLN A 187 -2.38 -34.69 21.99
CA GLN A 187 -3.76 -34.94 21.59
C GLN A 187 -3.85 -35.16 20.08
N LYS A 188 -4.14 -36.40 19.65
CA LYS A 188 -4.26 -36.76 18.22
C LYS A 188 -5.22 -35.85 17.44
N LEU A 189 -6.33 -35.44 18.06
CA LEU A 189 -7.31 -34.55 17.44
C LEU A 189 -6.71 -33.16 17.16
N ALA A 190 -5.92 -32.60 18.07
CA ALA A 190 -5.23 -31.33 17.86
C ALA A 190 -4.24 -31.41 16.68
N GLY A 191 -3.48 -32.51 16.60
CA GLY A 191 -2.62 -32.82 15.47
C GLY A 191 -3.37 -32.83 14.13
N LEU A 192 -4.50 -33.55 14.08
CA LEU A 192 -5.35 -33.63 12.89
C LEU A 192 -5.93 -32.26 12.49
N VAL A 193 -6.38 -31.46 13.46
CA VAL A 193 -6.89 -30.10 13.22
C VAL A 193 -5.79 -29.19 12.67
N ALA A 194 -4.58 -29.26 13.21
CA ALA A 194 -3.45 -28.47 12.72
C ALA A 194 -3.08 -28.81 11.27
N VAL A 195 -2.98 -30.10 10.94
CA VAL A 195 -2.67 -30.55 9.58
C VAL A 195 -3.78 -30.18 8.61
N THR A 196 -5.04 -30.46 8.97
CA THR A 196 -6.20 -30.10 8.13
C THR A 196 -6.28 -28.58 7.91
N GLY A 197 -6.09 -27.79 8.97
CA GLY A 197 -6.08 -26.33 8.90
C GLY A 197 -4.97 -25.80 8.00
N PHE A 198 -3.76 -26.35 8.11
CA PHE A 198 -2.65 -26.02 7.23
C PHE A 198 -2.95 -26.34 5.76
N VAL A 199 -3.42 -27.55 5.48
CA VAL A 199 -3.77 -27.98 4.11
C VAL A 199 -4.88 -27.11 3.54
N ALA A 200 -5.92 -26.81 4.33
CA ALA A 200 -7.01 -25.93 3.92
C ALA A 200 -6.50 -24.52 3.58
N LEU A 201 -5.70 -23.89 4.45
CA LEU A 201 -5.11 -22.58 4.19
C LEU A 201 -4.21 -22.59 2.96
N PHE A 202 -3.39 -23.63 2.79
CA PHE A 202 -2.51 -23.77 1.65
C PHE A 202 -3.27 -23.87 0.33
N LEU A 203 -4.24 -24.79 0.23
CA LEU A 203 -5.07 -24.97 -0.96
C LEU A 203 -5.89 -23.71 -1.26
N PHE A 204 -6.40 -23.04 -0.23
CA PHE A 204 -7.17 -21.82 -0.38
C PHE A 204 -6.35 -20.64 -0.93
N ASN A 205 -5.09 -20.51 -0.52
CA ASN A 205 -4.17 -19.51 -1.06
C ASN A 205 -3.66 -19.88 -2.45
N LEU A 206 -3.43 -21.16 -2.73
CA LEU A 206 -3.13 -21.63 -4.09
C LEU A 206 -4.27 -21.26 -5.06
N ASP A 207 -5.51 -21.30 -4.59
CA ASP A 207 -6.63 -20.89 -5.42
C ASP A 207 -6.57 -19.41 -5.83
N GLY A 208 -6.04 -18.57 -4.95
CA GLY A 208 -5.95 -17.12 -5.14
C GLY A 208 -4.74 -16.61 -5.88
N MET A 209 -3.91 -17.49 -6.42
CA MET A 209 -2.69 -17.07 -7.09
C MET A 209 -3.01 -16.23 -8.34
N PRO A 210 -2.44 -15.01 -8.47
CA PRO A 210 -2.70 -14.13 -9.61
C PRO A 210 -2.22 -14.73 -10.94
N PHE A 211 -1.26 -15.66 -10.89
CA PHE A 211 -0.73 -16.35 -12.07
C PHE A 211 -1.71 -17.30 -12.75
N LYS A 212 -2.88 -17.55 -12.16
CA LYS A 212 -3.95 -18.32 -12.80
C LYS A 212 -4.62 -17.56 -13.95
N TYR A 213 -4.57 -16.24 -13.92
CA TYR A 213 -5.23 -15.38 -14.90
C TYR A 213 -4.18 -14.70 -15.76
N SER A 214 -4.50 -14.48 -17.03
CA SER A 214 -3.65 -13.65 -17.89
C SER A 214 -3.54 -12.24 -17.31
N PRO A 215 -2.36 -11.61 -17.38
CA PRO A 215 -2.21 -10.23 -16.92
C PRO A 215 -3.14 -9.32 -17.73
N ASN A 216 -3.69 -8.32 -17.06
CA ASN A 216 -4.59 -7.34 -17.70
C ASN A 216 -3.90 -6.53 -18.81
N SER A 217 -2.58 -6.63 -19.00
CA SER A 217 -1.84 -6.01 -20.11
C SER A 217 -2.10 -4.50 -20.22
N GLN A 218 -2.14 -3.79 -19.08
CA GLN A 218 -2.45 -2.35 -19.00
C GLN A 218 -1.66 -1.50 -20.02
N LEU A 219 -0.36 -1.75 -20.19
CA LEU A 219 0.46 -1.04 -21.18
C LEU A 219 -0.08 -1.18 -22.60
N THR A 220 -0.43 -2.40 -23.01
CA THR A 220 -0.99 -2.70 -24.33
C THR A 220 -2.37 -2.06 -24.49
N GLN A 221 -3.19 -2.04 -23.43
CA GLN A 221 -4.49 -1.38 -23.46
C GLN A 221 -4.34 0.12 -23.66
N VAL A 222 -3.51 0.78 -22.84
CA VAL A 222 -3.26 2.23 -22.93
C VAL A 222 -2.71 2.59 -24.31
N ARG A 223 -1.73 1.83 -24.83
CA ARG A 223 -1.22 2.02 -26.19
C ARG A 223 -2.33 1.96 -27.24
N LYS A 224 -3.14 0.89 -27.22
CA LYS A 224 -4.24 0.69 -28.17
C LYS A 224 -5.26 1.84 -28.12
N ILE A 225 -5.61 2.30 -26.93
CA ILE A 225 -6.54 3.41 -26.74
C ILE A 225 -5.90 4.71 -27.27
N SER A 226 -4.63 4.98 -26.96
CA SER A 226 -3.93 6.16 -27.47
C SER A 226 -3.83 6.17 -28.99
N GLU A 227 -3.43 5.06 -29.61
CA GLU A 227 -3.37 4.91 -31.07
C GLU A 227 -4.73 5.17 -31.71
N PHE A 228 -5.80 4.65 -31.11
CA PHE A 228 -7.17 4.92 -31.56
C PHE A 228 -7.54 6.41 -31.44
N VAL A 229 -7.23 7.06 -30.32
CA VAL A 229 -7.49 8.49 -30.13
C VAL A 229 -6.78 9.30 -31.22
N LEU A 230 -5.49 9.02 -31.45
CA LEU A 230 -4.69 9.67 -32.49
C LEU A 230 -5.30 9.47 -33.89
N GLU A 231 -5.75 8.26 -34.22
CA GLU A 231 -6.46 7.99 -35.48
C GLU A 231 -7.68 8.90 -35.63
N LYS A 232 -8.47 9.10 -34.56
CA LYS A 232 -9.68 9.96 -34.58
C LYS A 232 -9.38 11.45 -34.61
N THR A 233 -8.14 11.88 -34.39
CA THR A 233 -7.74 13.29 -34.60
C THR A 233 -7.62 13.65 -36.08
N GLU A 234 -7.48 12.65 -36.97
CA GLU A 234 -7.20 12.83 -38.39
C GLU A 234 -5.93 13.67 -38.65
N GLY A 235 -4.96 13.60 -37.73
CA GLY A 235 -3.72 14.37 -37.80
C GLY A 235 -3.88 15.87 -37.54
N ARG A 236 -5.07 16.33 -37.16
CA ARG A 236 -5.34 17.73 -36.83
C ARG A 236 -5.05 18.00 -35.34
N PRO A 237 -4.67 19.25 -34.98
CA PRO A 237 -4.56 19.64 -33.58
C PRO A 237 -5.84 19.32 -32.79
N PHE A 238 -5.66 18.92 -31.54
CA PHE A 238 -6.76 18.50 -30.68
C PHE A 238 -6.47 18.87 -29.22
N ASN A 239 -7.52 19.10 -28.45
CA ASN A 239 -7.46 19.07 -26.99
C ASN A 239 -7.79 17.65 -26.50
N PHE A 240 -7.34 17.31 -25.31
CA PHE A 240 -7.52 15.99 -24.72
C PHE A 240 -8.00 16.10 -23.29
N ALA A 241 -8.97 15.25 -22.91
CA ALA A 241 -9.44 15.12 -21.54
C ALA A 241 -9.54 13.64 -21.14
N LEU A 242 -9.22 13.35 -19.89
CA LEU A 242 -9.47 12.06 -19.27
C LEU A 242 -10.46 12.25 -18.11
N ILE A 243 -11.63 11.62 -18.22
CA ILE A 243 -12.59 11.57 -17.13
C ILE A 243 -12.46 10.21 -16.44
N THR A 244 -11.92 10.24 -15.23
CA THR A 244 -11.63 9.07 -14.40
C THR A 244 -11.62 9.47 -12.92
N LEU A 245 -11.44 8.50 -12.01
CA LEU A 245 -11.43 8.72 -10.55
C LEU A 245 -10.08 9.26 -10.00
N GLY A 246 -9.03 9.30 -10.82
CA GLY A 246 -7.69 9.76 -10.42
C GLY A 246 -6.92 10.44 -11.55
N ASN A 247 -5.62 10.70 -11.33
CA ASN A 247 -4.78 11.34 -12.36
C ASN A 247 -3.92 10.27 -13.06
N SER A 248 -4.46 9.69 -14.13
CA SER A 248 -3.80 8.64 -14.94
C SER A 248 -3.58 9.04 -16.41
N ASP A 249 -3.81 10.30 -16.76
CA ASP A 249 -3.77 10.81 -18.14
C ASP A 249 -2.36 10.76 -18.77
N HIS A 250 -1.31 10.80 -17.93
CA HIS A 250 0.09 10.66 -18.34
C HIS A 250 0.36 9.40 -19.17
N GLY A 251 -0.34 8.30 -18.89
CA GLY A 251 -0.17 7.05 -19.65
C GLY A 251 -0.55 7.23 -21.12
N TYR A 252 -1.64 7.95 -21.39
CA TYR A 252 -2.09 8.21 -22.76
C TYR A 252 -1.20 9.23 -23.46
N ARG A 253 -0.86 10.33 -22.75
CA ARG A 253 0.00 11.40 -23.26
C ARG A 253 1.37 10.90 -23.69
N TYR A 254 1.97 9.97 -22.94
CA TYR A 254 3.22 9.33 -23.32
C TYR A 254 3.19 8.76 -24.75
N PHE A 255 2.10 8.07 -25.13
CA PHE A 255 1.99 7.52 -26.49
C PHE A 255 1.65 8.59 -27.54
N PHE A 256 0.98 9.67 -27.17
CA PHE A 256 0.80 10.84 -28.04
C PHE A 256 2.14 11.49 -28.38
N ASP A 257 3.00 11.64 -27.38
CA ASP A 257 4.35 12.19 -27.52
C ASP A 257 5.23 11.30 -28.39
N LEU A 258 5.21 9.98 -28.17
CA LEU A 258 5.93 9.02 -29.01
C LEU A 258 5.49 9.07 -30.48
N ALA A 259 4.22 9.34 -30.74
CA ALA A 259 3.68 9.48 -32.09
C ALA A 259 3.95 10.88 -32.71
N GLY A 260 4.51 11.82 -31.95
CA GLY A 260 4.77 13.18 -32.41
C GLY A 260 3.51 14.04 -32.59
N ASN A 261 2.36 13.60 -32.06
CA ASN A 261 1.08 14.32 -32.17
C ASN A 261 0.50 14.52 -30.76
N HIS A 262 1.03 15.51 -30.05
CA HIS A 262 0.65 15.81 -28.67
C HIS A 262 -0.60 16.71 -28.64
N PRO A 263 -1.47 16.53 -27.63
CA PRO A 263 -2.63 17.40 -27.45
C PRO A 263 -2.20 18.81 -27.06
N ILE A 264 -2.92 19.82 -27.56
CA ILE A 264 -2.75 21.21 -27.15
C ILE A 264 -3.40 21.39 -25.77
N THR A 265 -2.64 21.93 -24.83
CA THR A 265 -3.15 22.27 -23.49
C THR A 265 -3.99 23.54 -23.56
N ILE A 266 -5.21 23.49 -23.02
CA ILE A 266 -6.07 24.67 -22.91
C ILE A 266 -5.52 25.57 -21.81
N GLU A 267 -5.13 26.78 -22.19
CA GLU A 267 -4.62 27.81 -21.29
C GLU A 267 -5.77 28.69 -20.76
N ASN A 268 -5.53 29.33 -19.61
CA ASN A 268 -6.49 30.28 -19.05
C ASN A 268 -6.48 31.62 -19.82
N GLU A 269 -7.48 32.47 -19.58
CA GLU A 269 -7.63 33.76 -20.28
C GLU A 269 -6.47 34.75 -20.04
N MET A 270 -5.69 34.60 -18.96
CA MET A 270 -4.52 35.45 -18.73
C MET A 270 -3.38 35.10 -19.69
N ASN A 271 -3.19 33.80 -19.94
CA ASN A 271 -2.13 33.28 -20.80
C ASN A 271 -2.54 33.20 -22.28
N ASP A 272 -3.83 33.00 -22.55
CA ASP A 272 -4.41 32.90 -23.88
C ASP A 272 -5.76 33.65 -23.97
N PRO A 273 -5.73 34.99 -23.94
CA PRO A 273 -6.95 35.81 -24.01
C PRO A 273 -7.71 35.63 -25.34
N GLY A 274 -7.05 35.14 -26.38
CA GLY A 274 -7.65 34.85 -27.67
C GLY A 274 -8.20 33.43 -27.81
N ARG A 275 -8.09 32.59 -26.78
CA ARG A 275 -8.45 31.17 -26.77
C ARG A 275 -7.89 30.38 -27.95
N LYS A 276 -6.68 30.70 -28.42
CA LYS A 276 -5.99 30.00 -29.53
C LYS A 276 -5.62 28.56 -29.20
N THR A 277 -5.50 28.24 -27.92
CA THR A 277 -5.22 26.90 -27.40
C THR A 277 -6.45 26.00 -27.36
N VAL A 278 -7.65 26.58 -27.53
CA VAL A 278 -8.89 25.82 -27.71
C VAL A 278 -9.03 25.45 -29.18
N THR A 279 -8.79 24.18 -29.48
CA THR A 279 -8.84 23.63 -30.84
C THR A 279 -10.28 23.36 -31.29
N ASP A 280 -10.47 22.91 -32.53
CA ASP A 280 -11.80 22.59 -33.06
C ASP A 280 -12.37 21.25 -32.56
N GLN A 281 -11.54 20.41 -31.93
CA GLN A 281 -11.93 19.09 -31.48
C GLN A 281 -11.34 18.74 -30.11
N LEU A 282 -12.16 18.12 -29.27
CA LEU A 282 -11.77 17.58 -27.98
C LEU A 282 -11.97 16.07 -28.00
N LEU A 283 -10.91 15.32 -27.73
CA LEU A 283 -10.98 13.86 -27.56
C LEU A 283 -11.04 13.57 -26.05
N VAL A 284 -12.10 12.89 -25.63
CA VAL A 284 -12.34 12.56 -24.22
C VAL A 284 -12.29 11.06 -24.03
N ILE A 285 -11.44 10.58 -23.13
CA ILE A 285 -11.48 9.19 -22.65
C ILE A 285 -12.30 9.16 -21.36
N CYS A 286 -13.27 8.26 -21.30
CA CYS A 286 -14.07 7.97 -20.13
C CYS A 286 -13.71 6.57 -19.60
N GLU A 287 -13.06 6.52 -18.44
CA GLU A 287 -12.76 5.27 -17.73
C GLU A 287 -13.88 4.87 -16.75
N ASP A 288 -14.70 5.84 -16.32
CA ASP A 288 -15.85 5.59 -15.45
C ASP A 288 -17.11 5.24 -16.27
N SER A 289 -17.84 4.23 -15.80
CA SER A 289 -19.12 3.79 -16.35
C SER A 289 -20.22 4.87 -16.31
N GLY A 290 -20.14 5.82 -15.36
CA GLY A 290 -21.06 6.95 -15.21
C GLY A 290 -20.63 8.23 -15.93
N CYS A 291 -19.59 8.18 -16.76
CA CYS A 291 -18.99 9.35 -17.39
C CYS A 291 -19.97 10.12 -18.30
N GLN A 292 -20.03 11.44 -18.11
CA GLN A 292 -20.78 12.35 -18.97
C GLN A 292 -19.85 13.48 -19.44
N PRO A 293 -19.35 13.44 -20.68
CA PRO A 293 -18.38 14.43 -21.15
C PRO A 293 -19.00 15.80 -21.42
N LEU A 294 -20.30 15.90 -21.71
CA LEU A 294 -20.95 17.19 -21.88
C LEU A 294 -21.28 17.83 -20.52
N GLY A 295 -20.78 19.04 -20.28
CA GLY A 295 -20.99 19.75 -19.02
C GLY A 295 -20.16 19.26 -17.85
N HIS A 296 -19.17 18.38 -18.10
CA HIS A 296 -18.28 17.90 -17.05
C HIS A 296 -17.44 19.06 -16.47
N PRO A 297 -17.26 19.16 -15.14
CA PRO A 297 -16.54 20.27 -14.50
C PRO A 297 -15.01 20.20 -14.65
N LEU A 298 -14.49 19.17 -15.32
CA LEU A 298 -13.05 19.00 -15.56
C LEU A 298 -12.53 20.14 -16.44
N TRP A 299 -11.37 20.71 -16.10
CA TRP A 299 -10.79 21.89 -16.75
C TRP A 299 -10.74 21.75 -18.28
N GLU A 300 -10.26 20.63 -18.80
CA GLU A 300 -10.11 20.40 -20.23
C GLU A 300 -11.47 20.35 -20.97
N VAL A 301 -12.53 19.91 -20.28
CA VAL A 301 -13.88 19.86 -20.84
C VAL A 301 -14.56 21.23 -20.71
N ALA A 302 -14.58 21.79 -19.51
CA ALA A 302 -15.21 23.09 -19.24
C ALA A 302 -14.53 24.22 -20.00
N GLY A 303 -13.19 24.20 -20.09
CA GLY A 303 -12.38 25.14 -20.83
C GLY A 303 -12.55 25.03 -22.35
N PHE A 304 -12.84 23.83 -22.88
CA PHE A 304 -13.20 23.68 -24.29
C PHE A 304 -14.47 24.46 -24.62
N GLY A 305 -15.44 24.42 -23.70
CA GLY A 305 -16.67 25.19 -23.76
C GLY A 305 -17.86 24.38 -24.25
N ARG A 306 -18.90 25.06 -24.76
CA ARG A 306 -20.12 24.39 -25.21
C ARG A 306 -19.84 23.55 -26.46
N ALA A 307 -20.00 22.24 -26.31
CA ALA A 307 -19.72 21.26 -27.34
C ALA A 307 -20.92 20.34 -27.62
N GLU A 308 -20.81 19.58 -28.70
CA GLU A 308 -21.66 18.44 -29.03
C GLU A 308 -20.82 17.19 -29.29
N ILE A 309 -21.37 16.01 -29.04
CA ILE A 309 -20.70 14.73 -29.32
C ILE A 309 -20.91 14.39 -30.78
N VAL A 310 -19.82 14.32 -31.55
CA VAL A 310 -19.84 13.92 -32.97
C VAL A 310 -19.36 12.48 -33.19
N GLY A 311 -18.84 11.84 -32.14
CA GLY A 311 -18.49 10.43 -32.18
C GLY A 311 -18.34 9.83 -30.78
N GLU A 312 -18.73 8.57 -30.65
CA GLU A 312 -18.60 7.74 -29.45
C GLU A 312 -18.16 6.34 -29.86
N TRP A 313 -17.13 5.81 -29.21
CA TRP A 313 -16.59 4.48 -29.52
C TRP A 313 -16.21 3.74 -28.24
N GLN A 314 -16.52 2.44 -28.21
CA GLN A 314 -15.99 1.54 -27.19
C GLN A 314 -14.63 1.01 -27.66
N VAL A 315 -13.58 1.26 -26.86
CA VAL A 315 -12.20 0.87 -27.22
C VAL A 315 -11.55 0.20 -26.02
N SER A 316 -11.23 -1.08 -26.15
CA SER A 316 -10.76 -1.87 -25.01
C SER A 316 -11.78 -1.81 -23.86
N VAL A 317 -11.35 -1.34 -22.67
CA VAL A 317 -12.16 -1.26 -21.46
C VAL A 317 -12.78 0.12 -21.23
N VAL A 318 -12.60 1.08 -22.14
CA VAL A 318 -13.01 2.49 -21.98
C VAL A 318 -13.90 2.96 -23.12
N LYS A 319 -14.59 4.08 -22.90
CA LYS A 319 -15.27 4.83 -23.96
C LYS A 319 -14.43 6.02 -24.40
N VAL A 320 -14.40 6.28 -25.70
CA VAL A 320 -13.75 7.44 -26.31
C VAL A 320 -14.82 8.28 -26.98
N TYR A 321 -14.81 9.58 -26.72
CA TYR A 321 -15.71 10.56 -27.32
C TYR A 321 -14.92 11.58 -28.13
N LYS A 322 -15.48 12.02 -29.26
CA LYS A 322 -15.02 13.17 -30.02
C LYS A 322 -16.08 14.26 -29.91
N LEU A 323 -15.66 15.41 -29.40
CA LEU A 323 -16.48 16.59 -29.18
C LEU A 323 -16.03 17.69 -30.16
N THR A 324 -16.98 18.46 -30.66
CA THR A 324 -16.72 19.68 -31.44
C THR A 324 -17.52 20.84 -30.89
N HIS A 325 -17.12 22.08 -31.20
CA HIS A 325 -17.88 23.27 -30.80
C HIS A 325 -19.31 23.22 -31.34
N TYR A 326 -20.27 23.51 -30.48
CA TYR A 326 -21.68 23.55 -30.83
C TYR A 326 -21.92 24.66 -31.86
N LYS A 327 -22.42 24.31 -33.04
CA LYS A 327 -22.84 25.29 -34.06
C LYS A 327 -24.29 25.70 -33.81
N LYS A 328 -24.53 27.01 -33.71
CA LYS A 328 -25.88 27.57 -33.55
C LYS A 328 -26.70 27.46 -34.83
#